data_AF-A0A3B4E567-F1
#
_entry.id   AF-A0A3B4E567-F1
#
_cell.length_a   1.000
_cell.length_b   1.000
_cell.length_c   1.000
_cell.angle_alpha   90.00
_cell.angle_beta   90.00
_cell.angle_gamma   90.00
#
_symmetry.space_group_name_H-M   'P 1'
#
loop_
_entity.id
_entity.type
_entity.pdbx_description
1 polymer ?
#
loop_
_entity_poly.entity_id
_entity_poly.type
_entity_poly.pdbx_seq_one_letter_code
_entity_poly.pdbx_strand_id
1 'polypeptide(L)'
;MCFRKRNGYRPPDHFHAKIYTGPVPADRESPMARSETSPSRAQRSSPTQRSNACCFCWCCCCSCSWREDENRGRMKLPETKLETIPNCEACTKPTVEEMKQWAQSFDKLMKNPAGRNVFREFLRTEYSEENMLFWLACEDLKKEINKITIEEKARVIYEDYISILSPKEVSLDARVREVINRKMQEPTPHTFEDAQLQIYTLMHRDSYPRFLNSPIYRSLVQGGSRSSSES
;
A
#
# COMPACT_ATOMS: atom_id res chain seq x y z
N MET A 1 21.08 42.43 11.94
CA MET A 1 20.47 43.77 11.80
C MET A 1 19.78 43.77 10.45
N CYS A 2 18.47 43.93 10.26
CA CYS A 2 17.52 44.86 10.87
C CYS A 2 16.14 44.22 11.15
N PHE A 3 15.41 44.88 12.03
CA PHE A 3 14.21 44.49 12.75
C PHE A 3 12.92 45.14 12.19
N ARG A 4 11.77 44.54 12.54
CA ARG A 4 10.40 45.12 12.73
C ARG A 4 9.58 45.39 11.44
N LYS A 5 8.26 45.14 11.40
CA LYS A 5 7.24 45.37 12.45
C LYS A 5 6.12 44.31 12.47
N ARG A 6 5.68 43.97 13.69
CA ARG A 6 4.36 43.39 14.04
C ARG A 6 3.33 44.52 14.17
N ASN A 7 2.14 44.34 13.60
CA ASN A 7 0.85 44.81 14.11
C ASN A 7 0.06 43.51 14.40
N GLY A 8 -0.61 43.27 15.51
CA GLY A 8 -1.22 44.19 16.46
C GLY A 8 -2.74 44.05 16.37
N TYR A 9 -3.30 42.94 16.85
CA TYR A 9 -4.72 42.85 17.22
C TYR A 9 -4.88 42.00 18.48
N ARG A 10 -5.58 42.58 19.46
CA ARG A 10 -5.86 42.07 20.82
C ARG A 10 -7.29 41.49 20.84
N PRO A 11 -7.57 40.40 21.58
CA PRO A 11 -8.88 39.76 21.65
C PRO A 11 -9.81 40.45 22.66
N PRO A 12 -11.12 40.17 22.64
CA PRO A 12 -12.01 40.42 23.77
C PRO A 12 -12.13 39.20 24.71
N ASP A 13 -11.84 39.43 25.99
CA ASP A 13 -12.27 38.64 27.16
C ASP A 13 -13.83 38.77 27.32
N HIS A 14 -14.63 37.96 28.00
CA HIS A 14 -14.44 36.94 29.04
C HIS A 14 -15.83 36.28 29.36
N PHE A 15 -15.83 35.28 30.24
CA PHE A 15 -16.97 34.70 31.01
C PHE A 15 -17.92 33.68 30.36
N HIS A 16 -17.58 32.38 30.50
CA HIS A 16 -18.27 31.48 31.44
C HIS A 16 -17.52 30.14 31.61
N ALA A 17 -16.40 30.15 32.35
CA ALA A 17 -15.81 28.91 32.87
C ALA A 17 -16.58 28.53 34.14
N LYS A 18 -17.48 27.55 34.04
CA LYS A 18 -18.03 26.88 35.22
C LYS A 18 -17.01 25.85 35.70
N ILE A 19 -16.23 26.27 36.69
CA ILE A 19 -15.51 25.40 37.61
C ILE A 19 -16.55 24.55 38.35
N TYR A 20 -16.52 23.24 38.17
CA TYR A 20 -17.23 22.30 39.03
C TYR A 20 -16.22 21.69 40.00
N THR A 21 -16.33 22.10 41.26
CA THR A 21 -15.57 21.58 42.40
C THR A 21 -16.47 20.70 43.26
N GLY A 22 -16.04 19.44 43.46
CA GLY A 22 -16.41 18.59 44.60
C GLY A 22 -17.00 17.21 44.23
N PRO A 23 -16.96 16.21 45.12
CA PRO A 23 -15.94 15.86 46.11
C PRO A 23 -15.42 14.40 45.98
N VAL A 24 -14.19 14.14 46.42
CA VAL A 24 -13.65 12.80 46.72
C VAL A 24 -13.91 12.50 48.20
N PRO A 25 -14.49 11.33 48.55
CA PRO A 25 -13.83 10.39 49.48
C PRO A 25 -14.18 8.91 49.12
N ALA A 26 -13.57 7.83 49.62
CA ALA A 26 -12.49 7.58 50.57
C ALA A 26 -11.97 6.15 50.34
N ASP A 27 -10.76 5.93 50.84
CA ASP A 27 -10.03 4.67 50.97
C ASP A 27 -10.80 3.52 51.64
N ARG A 28 -10.45 2.29 51.24
CA ARG A 28 -10.41 1.12 52.11
C ARG A 28 -9.38 0.10 51.62
N GLU A 29 -8.17 0.18 52.18
CA GLU A 29 -7.33 -1.00 52.49
C GLU A 29 -8.04 -1.80 53.61
N SER A 30 -7.87 -3.11 53.89
CA SER A 30 -6.88 -4.19 53.71
C SER A 30 -7.58 -5.50 54.20
N PRO A 31 -6.98 -6.68 54.52
CA PRO A 31 -5.64 -7.25 54.22
C PRO A 31 -5.62 -8.77 53.81
N MET A 32 -4.41 -9.21 53.39
CA MET A 32 -3.76 -10.53 53.60
C MET A 32 -4.47 -11.88 53.37
N ALA A 33 -3.85 -12.71 52.51
CA ALA A 33 -3.36 -14.04 52.90
C ALA A 33 -2.25 -14.54 51.93
N ARG A 34 -1.07 -14.81 52.51
CA ARG A 34 0.04 -15.56 51.91
C ARG A 34 -0.36 -17.03 51.72
N SER A 35 0.25 -17.71 50.75
CA SER A 35 1.05 -18.92 51.01
C SER A 35 1.80 -19.37 49.76
N GLU A 36 3.12 -19.47 49.91
CA GLU A 36 4.05 -20.09 48.99
C GLU A 36 3.87 -21.61 48.96
N THR A 37 4.21 -22.26 47.84
CA THR A 37 5.24 -23.32 47.78
C THR A 37 5.34 -23.92 46.37
N SER A 38 6.54 -23.85 45.80
CA SER A 38 7.00 -24.79 44.77
C SER A 38 7.33 -26.15 45.41
N PRO A 39 7.44 -27.23 44.62
CA PRO A 39 8.80 -27.70 44.36
C PRO A 39 9.05 -28.18 42.91
N SER A 40 10.32 -27.99 42.55
CA SER A 40 11.04 -28.41 41.35
C SER A 40 11.25 -29.92 41.21
N ARG A 41 11.30 -30.43 39.97
CA ARG A 41 12.19 -31.55 39.59
C ARG A 41 12.70 -31.45 38.13
N ALA A 42 14.03 -31.41 38.04
CA ALA A 42 14.97 -31.73 36.96
C ALA A 42 14.60 -32.99 36.13
N GLN A 43 15.11 -33.32 34.93
CA GLN A 43 16.16 -32.86 34.00
C GLN A 43 16.04 -33.78 32.75
N ARG A 44 16.33 -33.30 31.52
CA ARG A 44 17.22 -33.97 30.52
C ARG A 44 17.31 -33.20 29.19
N SER A 45 18.54 -32.82 28.86
CA SER A 45 19.12 -32.53 27.52
C SER A 45 18.99 -33.76 26.60
N SER A 46 18.92 -33.75 25.25
CA SER A 46 19.27 -32.88 24.09
C SER A 46 18.97 -33.73 22.81
N PRO A 47 19.27 -33.35 21.55
CA PRO A 47 19.17 -32.08 20.80
C PRO A 47 18.28 -32.26 19.52
N THR A 48 18.30 -31.26 18.62
CA THR A 48 17.75 -31.24 17.23
C THR A 48 16.33 -30.70 17.05
N GLN A 49 16.21 -29.42 16.67
CA GLN A 49 15.93 -29.01 15.28
C GLN A 49 15.77 -27.49 15.22
N ARG A 50 16.55 -26.88 14.33
CA ARG A 50 16.37 -25.49 13.89
C ARG A 50 14.98 -25.35 13.26
N SER A 51 14.19 -24.40 13.74
CA SER A 51 13.17 -23.77 12.89
C SER A 51 13.71 -22.42 12.46
N ASN A 52 14.31 -22.39 11.26
CA ASN A 52 14.52 -21.16 10.52
C ASN A 52 13.16 -20.48 10.39
N ALA A 53 12.99 -19.31 11.00
CA ALA A 53 11.92 -18.38 10.65
C ALA A 53 12.18 -17.90 9.22
N CYS A 54 11.74 -18.70 8.25
CA CYS A 54 11.90 -18.43 6.83
C CYS A 54 10.79 -17.47 6.40
N CYS A 55 11.19 -16.24 6.10
CA CYS A 55 10.64 -15.33 5.11
C CYS A 55 9.11 -15.25 4.97
N PHE A 56 8.54 -14.11 5.39
CA PHE A 56 7.31 -13.55 4.83
C PHE A 56 7.49 -13.30 3.32
N CYS A 57 7.47 -14.38 2.54
CA CYS A 57 7.59 -14.35 1.09
C CYS A 57 6.20 -14.55 0.50
N TRP A 58 5.45 -13.47 0.36
CA TRP A 58 4.22 -13.43 -0.46
C TRP A 58 4.55 -13.46 -1.98
N CYS A 59 5.65 -14.10 -2.37
CA CYS A 59 5.91 -14.42 -3.77
C CYS A 59 5.11 -15.65 -4.15
N CYS A 60 3.89 -15.42 -4.64
CA CYS A 60 3.36 -16.30 -5.67
C CYS A 60 2.90 -15.43 -6.84
N CYS A 61 3.87 -14.85 -7.56
CA CYS A 61 3.76 -14.44 -8.97
C CYS A 61 5.09 -13.92 -9.55
N CYS A 62 6.21 -14.58 -9.25
CA CYS A 62 7.48 -14.25 -9.91
C CYS A 62 8.30 -15.50 -10.22
N SER A 63 7.88 -16.24 -11.26
CA SER A 63 8.82 -16.99 -12.09
C SER A 63 9.38 -16.06 -13.17
N CYS A 64 10.00 -14.95 -12.78
CA CYS A 64 10.86 -14.17 -13.66
C CYS A 64 12.32 -14.41 -13.20
N SER A 65 12.71 -15.69 -13.13
CA SER A 65 14.12 -16.10 -13.16
C SER A 65 14.48 -16.43 -14.60
N TRP A 66 15.24 -15.53 -15.22
CA TRP A 66 15.99 -15.86 -16.43
C TRP A 66 17.11 -16.84 -16.08
N ARG A 67 16.83 -18.14 -16.10
CA ARG A 67 17.81 -19.21 -16.32
C ARG A 67 17.06 -20.53 -16.53
N GLU A 68 17.38 -21.24 -17.61
CA GLU A 68 16.95 -22.62 -17.82
C GLU A 68 17.52 -23.51 -16.71
N ASP A 69 16.67 -24.30 -16.04
CA ASP A 69 17.03 -25.65 -15.59
C ASP A 69 15.75 -26.45 -15.27
N GLU A 70 15.81 -27.73 -15.54
CA GLU A 70 14.72 -28.66 -15.74
C GLU A 70 14.36 -29.41 -14.45
N ASN A 71 13.07 -29.77 -14.34
CA ASN A 71 12.59 -30.96 -13.64
C ASN A 71 12.74 -31.09 -12.09
N ARG A 72 11.61 -30.94 -11.38
CA ARG A 72 11.17 -31.86 -10.30
C ARG A 72 9.73 -31.58 -9.89
N GLY A 73 8.83 -32.50 -10.22
CA GLY A 73 7.43 -32.45 -9.80
C GLY A 73 7.23 -32.77 -8.31
N ARG A 74 6.05 -32.38 -7.79
CA ARG A 74 5.15 -33.24 -6.98
C ARG A 74 4.01 -32.41 -6.32
N MET A 75 2.79 -32.80 -6.69
CA MET A 75 1.51 -32.92 -5.95
C MET A 75 0.86 -31.72 -5.23
N LYS A 76 -0.41 -31.51 -5.61
CA LYS A 76 -1.45 -30.62 -5.06
C LYS A 76 -2.12 -31.22 -3.81
N LEU A 77 -2.52 -30.38 -2.85
CA LEU A 77 -3.76 -30.51 -2.02
C LEU A 77 -3.98 -29.25 -1.14
N PRO A 78 -5.14 -29.05 -0.50
CA PRO A 78 -6.34 -28.39 -1.03
C PRO A 78 -6.60 -27.01 -0.38
N GLU A 79 -7.50 -26.27 -1.03
CA GLU A 79 -7.88 -24.88 -0.84
C GLU A 79 -8.42 -24.55 0.56
N THR A 80 -7.92 -23.45 1.14
CA THR A 80 -8.70 -22.60 2.06
C THR A 80 -8.70 -21.18 1.52
N LYS A 81 -9.92 -20.68 1.32
CA LYS A 81 -10.32 -19.50 0.58
C LYS A 81 -9.77 -18.22 1.23
N LEU A 82 -8.76 -17.61 0.61
CA LEU A 82 -8.46 -16.18 0.76
C LEU A 82 -8.34 -15.62 -0.66
N GLU A 83 -9.23 -14.71 -0.99
CA GLU A 83 -9.43 -14.27 -2.37
C GLU A 83 -8.21 -13.52 -2.89
N THR A 84 -7.57 -14.16 -3.85
CA THR A 84 -6.49 -13.67 -4.68
C THR A 84 -6.89 -12.35 -5.34
N ILE A 85 -6.09 -11.30 -5.15
CA ILE A 85 -6.16 -10.08 -5.95
C ILE A 85 -6.06 -10.48 -7.43
N PRO A 86 -7.09 -10.26 -8.27
CA PRO A 86 -7.11 -10.74 -9.64
C PRO A 86 -6.45 -9.73 -10.57
N ASN A 87 -5.16 -9.43 -10.38
CA ASN A 87 -4.39 -8.83 -11.47
C ASN A 87 -2.86 -8.94 -11.30
N CYS A 88 -2.35 -10.16 -11.28
CA CYS A 88 -0.98 -10.37 -11.76
C CYS A 88 -1.04 -10.51 -13.28
N GLU A 89 -1.04 -9.38 -13.98
CA GLU A 89 -0.87 -9.37 -15.43
C GLU A 89 0.44 -10.08 -15.77
N ALA A 90 0.41 -10.99 -16.74
CA ALA A 90 1.54 -11.82 -17.11
C ALA A 90 2.82 -10.96 -17.30
N CYS A 91 3.91 -11.38 -16.64
CA CYS A 91 5.25 -10.78 -16.70
C CYS A 91 5.86 -11.01 -18.10
N THR A 92 5.34 -10.33 -19.13
CA THR A 92 6.02 -10.26 -20.43
C THR A 92 7.20 -9.31 -20.29
N LYS A 93 8.36 -9.73 -20.82
CA LYS A 93 9.55 -8.89 -20.80
C LYS A 93 9.30 -7.70 -21.73
N PRO A 94 9.44 -6.46 -21.23
CA PRO A 94 9.20 -5.28 -22.04
C PRO A 94 10.21 -5.23 -23.19
N THR A 95 9.74 -4.91 -24.39
CA THR A 95 10.59 -4.64 -25.55
C THR A 95 11.25 -3.27 -25.41
N VAL A 96 12.36 -3.04 -26.13
CA VAL A 96 13.07 -1.76 -26.12
C VAL A 96 12.16 -0.63 -26.60
N GLU A 97 11.32 -0.91 -27.59
CA GLU A 97 10.34 0.01 -28.16
C GLU A 97 9.30 0.42 -27.12
N GLU A 98 8.78 -0.53 -26.34
CA GLU A 98 7.86 -0.24 -25.24
C GLU A 98 8.52 0.62 -24.15
N MET A 99 9.75 0.29 -23.75
CA MET A 99 10.48 1.09 -22.78
C MET A 99 10.66 2.55 -23.24
N LYS A 100 11.04 2.74 -24.52
CA LYS A 100 11.14 4.10 -25.10
C LYS A 100 9.81 4.84 -25.09
N GLN A 101 8.70 4.14 -25.32
CA GLN A 101 7.36 4.74 -25.25
C GLN A 101 7.00 5.18 -23.84
N TRP A 102 7.45 4.45 -22.80
CA TRP A 102 7.20 4.82 -21.42
C TRP A 102 7.79 6.18 -21.06
N ALA A 103 8.96 6.54 -21.60
CA ALA A 103 9.56 7.87 -21.38
C ALA A 103 8.84 9.01 -22.11
N GLN A 104 8.03 8.73 -23.13
CA GLN A 104 7.35 9.76 -23.91
C GLN A 104 6.12 10.32 -23.20
N SER A 105 5.41 9.50 -22.42
CA SER A 105 4.23 9.92 -21.66
C SER A 105 3.92 8.93 -20.56
N PHE A 106 3.51 9.48 -19.40
CA PHE A 106 3.00 8.68 -18.30
C PHE A 106 1.78 7.85 -18.70
N ASP A 107 0.92 8.35 -19.60
CA ASP A 107 -0.22 7.57 -20.12
C ASP A 107 0.24 6.31 -20.85
N LYS A 108 1.36 6.38 -21.59
CA LYS A 108 1.90 5.21 -22.30
C LYS A 108 2.48 4.18 -21.34
N LEU A 109 3.16 4.63 -20.28
CA LEU A 109 3.62 3.78 -19.20
C LEU A 109 2.43 3.10 -18.50
N MET A 110 1.41 3.87 -18.13
CA MET A 110 0.26 3.41 -17.35
C MET A 110 -0.69 2.53 -18.17
N LYS A 111 -0.72 2.61 -19.50
CA LYS A 111 -1.47 1.70 -20.36
C LYS A 111 -0.77 0.35 -20.58
N ASN A 112 0.55 0.31 -20.46
CA ASN A 112 1.33 -0.91 -20.67
C ASN A 112 1.45 -1.75 -19.38
N PRO A 113 0.99 -3.02 -19.35
CA PRO A 113 1.12 -3.90 -18.19
C PRO A 113 2.55 -4.07 -17.66
N ALA A 114 3.52 -4.27 -18.56
CA ALA A 114 4.93 -4.38 -18.18
C ALA A 114 5.45 -3.05 -17.60
N GLY A 115 5.00 -1.93 -18.18
CA GLY A 115 5.29 -0.58 -17.68
C GLY A 115 4.80 -0.38 -16.25
N ARG A 116 3.52 -0.72 -15.99
CA ARG A 116 2.94 -0.67 -14.63
C ARG A 116 3.71 -1.55 -13.64
N ASN A 117 4.10 -2.75 -14.06
CA ASN A 117 4.84 -3.68 -13.19
C ASN A 117 6.20 -3.12 -12.77
N VAL A 118 6.98 -2.61 -13.73
CA VAL A 118 8.29 -2.01 -13.47
C VAL A 118 8.14 -0.72 -12.65
N PHE A 119 7.16 0.12 -12.97
CA PHE A 119 6.92 1.35 -12.22
C PHE A 119 6.48 1.05 -10.78
N ARG A 120 5.66 0.02 -10.56
CA ARG A 120 5.31 -0.45 -9.21
C ARG A 120 6.52 -0.94 -8.42
N GLU A 121 7.46 -1.64 -9.07
CA GLU A 121 8.72 -2.04 -8.44
C GLU A 121 9.53 -0.81 -8.00
N PHE A 122 9.61 0.21 -8.84
CA PHE A 122 10.21 1.49 -8.46
C PHE A 122 9.49 2.14 -7.26
N LEU A 123 8.16 2.21 -7.29
CA LEU A 123 7.38 2.81 -6.19
C LEU A 123 7.58 2.07 -4.85
N ARG A 124 7.82 0.75 -4.86
CA ARG A 124 8.19 0.00 -3.65
C ARG A 124 9.50 0.49 -3.04
N THR A 125 10.48 0.83 -3.88
CA THR A 125 11.76 1.36 -3.40
C THR A 125 11.62 2.75 -2.78
N GLU A 126 10.56 3.48 -3.13
CA GLU A 126 10.22 4.79 -2.57
C GLU A 126 9.11 4.73 -1.51
N TYR A 127 8.69 3.53 -1.07
CA TYR A 127 7.61 3.33 -0.10
C TYR A 127 6.30 4.04 -0.49
N SER A 128 5.98 4.04 -1.78
CA SER A 128 4.81 4.75 -2.33
C SER A 128 3.99 3.87 -3.29
N GLU A 129 4.06 2.53 -3.12
CA GLU A 129 3.41 1.57 -4.02
C GLU A 129 1.88 1.57 -3.91
N GLU A 130 1.34 1.99 -2.77
CA GLU A 130 -0.09 2.09 -2.49
C GLU A 130 -0.79 2.99 -3.50
N ASN A 131 -0.12 4.00 -4.04
CA ASN A 131 -0.65 4.87 -5.09
C ASN A 131 -1.00 4.11 -6.38
N MET A 132 -0.12 3.20 -6.80
CA MET A 132 -0.37 2.35 -7.98
C MET A 132 -1.45 1.30 -7.67
N LEU A 133 -1.42 0.70 -6.48
CA LEU A 133 -2.39 -0.32 -6.10
C LEU A 133 -3.81 0.26 -6.02
N PHE A 134 -3.97 1.44 -5.43
CA PHE A 134 -5.22 2.18 -5.41
C PHE A 134 -5.71 2.50 -6.83
N TRP A 135 -4.82 3.00 -7.69
CA TRP A 135 -5.18 3.31 -9.07
C TRP A 135 -5.69 2.09 -9.83
N LEU A 136 -5.01 0.94 -9.67
CA LEU A 136 -5.42 -0.34 -10.27
C LEU A 136 -6.76 -0.84 -9.73
N ALA A 137 -6.98 -0.73 -8.42
CA ALA A 137 -8.25 -1.14 -7.81
C ALA A 137 -9.42 -0.29 -8.33
N CYS A 138 -9.21 1.00 -8.57
CA CYS A 138 -10.21 1.86 -9.20
C CYS A 138 -10.50 1.46 -10.65
N GLU A 139 -9.47 1.13 -11.45
CA GLU A 139 -9.66 0.63 -12.82
C GLU A 139 -10.41 -0.70 -12.85
N ASP A 140 -10.20 -1.56 -11.85
CA ASP A 140 -10.93 -2.82 -11.72
C ASP A 140 -12.40 -2.60 -11.33
N LEU A 141 -12.66 -1.69 -10.37
CA LEU A 141 -14.03 -1.31 -9.98
C LEU A 141 -14.85 -0.77 -11.17
N LYS A 142 -14.24 0.05 -12.03
CA LYS A 142 -14.91 0.64 -13.20
C LYS A 142 -15.43 -0.39 -14.21
N LYS A 143 -14.88 -1.61 -14.21
CA LYS A 143 -15.31 -2.70 -15.11
C LYS A 143 -16.53 -3.44 -14.59
N GLU A 144 -16.87 -3.25 -13.32
CA GLU A 144 -17.98 -3.95 -12.69
C GLU A 144 -19.33 -3.34 -13.04
N ILE A 145 -20.31 -4.22 -13.25
CA ILE A 145 -21.69 -3.87 -13.58
C ILE A 145 -22.65 -4.37 -12.47
N ASN A 146 -22.27 -5.42 -11.75
CA ASN A 146 -23.09 -5.99 -10.68
C ASN A 146 -23.03 -5.10 -9.43
N LYS A 147 -24.19 -4.62 -8.98
CA LYS A 147 -24.31 -3.72 -7.82
C LYS A 147 -23.69 -4.30 -6.55
N ILE A 148 -23.89 -5.59 -6.28
CA ILE A 148 -23.34 -6.26 -5.09
C ILE A 148 -21.81 -6.27 -5.15
N THR A 149 -21.23 -6.62 -6.30
CA THR A 149 -19.78 -6.63 -6.50
C THR A 149 -19.19 -5.22 -6.42
N ILE A 150 -19.90 -4.20 -6.93
CA ILE A 150 -19.48 -2.80 -6.82
C ILE A 150 -19.44 -2.37 -5.35
N GLU A 151 -20.47 -2.67 -4.57
CA GLU A 151 -20.53 -2.35 -3.14
C GLU A 151 -19.40 -3.03 -2.36
N GLU A 152 -19.17 -4.33 -2.61
CA GLU A 152 -18.10 -5.09 -1.98
C GLU A 152 -16.71 -4.54 -2.31
N LYS A 153 -16.39 -4.36 -3.61
CA LYS A 153 -15.10 -3.80 -4.03
C LYS A 153 -14.90 -2.37 -3.54
N ALA A 154 -15.95 -1.54 -3.57
CA ALA A 154 -15.86 -0.17 -3.07
C ALA A 154 -15.56 -0.13 -1.56
N ARG A 155 -16.17 -1.03 -0.78
CA ARG A 155 -15.86 -1.15 0.66
C ARG A 155 -14.39 -1.53 0.87
N VAL A 156 -13.88 -2.52 0.13
CA VAL A 156 -12.47 -2.93 0.21
C VAL A 156 -11.54 -1.78 -0.17
N ILE A 157 -11.80 -1.08 -1.28
CA ILE A 157 -10.99 0.08 -1.71
C ILE A 157 -10.99 1.18 -0.64
N TYR A 158 -12.14 1.44 -0.03
CA TYR A 158 -12.26 2.44 1.02
C TYR A 158 -11.43 2.06 2.25
N GLU A 159 -11.58 0.84 2.74
CA GLU A 159 -10.87 0.33 3.91
C GLU A 159 -9.35 0.30 3.69
N ASP A 160 -8.91 -0.13 2.51
CA ASP A 160 -7.49 -0.27 2.20
C ASP A 160 -6.82 1.06 1.86
N TYR A 161 -7.47 2.01 1.18
CA TYR A 161 -6.76 3.17 0.61
C TYR A 161 -7.28 4.54 1.05
N ILE A 162 -8.54 4.64 1.50
CA ILE A 162 -9.18 5.93 1.82
C ILE A 162 -9.24 6.18 3.34
N SER A 163 -9.45 5.11 4.11
CA SER A 163 -9.54 5.16 5.56
C SER A 163 -8.26 5.74 6.17
N ILE A 164 -8.41 6.73 7.06
CA ILE A 164 -7.30 7.34 7.81
C ILE A 164 -6.62 6.39 8.81
N LEU A 165 -7.21 5.21 8.99
CA LEU A 165 -6.67 4.16 9.84
C LEU A 165 -5.92 3.10 9.01
N SER A 166 -5.94 3.21 7.68
CA SER A 166 -5.30 2.24 6.83
C SER A 166 -3.78 2.43 6.80
N PRO A 167 -2.99 1.34 6.90
CA PRO A 167 -1.55 1.41 6.66
C PRO A 167 -1.18 1.71 5.20
N LYS A 168 -2.14 1.61 4.26
CA LYS A 168 -1.96 1.91 2.83
C LYS A 168 -2.76 3.15 2.40
N GLU A 169 -3.09 4.03 3.35
CA GLU A 169 -3.80 5.28 3.07
C GLU A 169 -3.07 6.09 1.98
N VAL A 170 -3.80 6.46 0.93
CA VAL A 170 -3.27 7.34 -0.12
C VAL A 170 -3.41 8.81 0.30
N SER A 171 -2.44 9.62 -0.11
CA SER A 171 -2.45 11.07 0.17
C SER A 171 -3.50 11.79 -0.69
N LEU A 172 -4.64 12.12 -0.10
CA LEU A 172 -5.76 12.82 -0.74
C LEU A 172 -6.09 14.15 -0.06
N ASP A 173 -6.61 15.10 -0.83
CA ASP A 173 -7.16 16.33 -0.25
C ASP A 173 -8.39 16.01 0.60
N ALA A 174 -8.56 16.73 1.72
CA ALA A 174 -9.69 16.54 2.63
C ALA A 174 -11.06 16.63 1.92
N ARG A 175 -11.19 17.56 0.96
CA ARG A 175 -12.40 17.72 0.14
C ARG A 175 -12.72 16.48 -0.70
N VAL A 176 -11.70 15.84 -1.28
CA VAL A 176 -11.88 14.64 -2.09
C VAL A 176 -12.33 13.48 -1.22
N ARG A 177 -11.71 13.31 -0.04
CA ARG A 177 -12.11 12.31 0.95
C ARG A 177 -13.55 12.50 1.42
N GLU A 178 -13.96 13.74 1.71
CA GLU A 178 -15.34 14.04 2.12
C GLU A 178 -16.35 13.65 1.04
N VAL A 179 -16.05 13.93 -0.24
CA VAL A 179 -16.90 13.54 -1.36
C VAL A 179 -17.03 12.01 -1.45
N ILE A 180 -15.93 11.27 -1.28
CA ILE A 180 -15.95 9.80 -1.24
C ILE A 180 -16.83 9.31 -0.09
N ASN A 181 -16.67 9.84 1.12
CA ASN A 181 -17.45 9.43 2.29
C ASN A 181 -18.97 9.55 2.06
N ARG A 182 -19.41 10.57 1.31
CA ARG A 182 -20.82 10.69 0.91
C ARG A 182 -21.22 9.67 -0.16
N LYS A 183 -20.38 9.49 -1.19
CA LYS A 183 -20.64 8.52 -2.28
C LYS A 183 -20.69 7.07 -1.76
N MET A 184 -20.01 6.75 -0.66
CA MET A 184 -20.02 5.42 -0.05
C MET A 184 -21.39 4.98 0.51
N GLN A 185 -22.40 5.87 0.60
CA GLN A 185 -23.77 5.49 0.94
C GLN A 185 -24.43 4.65 -0.17
N GLU A 186 -24.10 4.94 -1.43
CA GLU A 186 -24.51 4.15 -2.60
C GLU A 186 -23.37 4.18 -3.62
N PRO A 187 -22.36 3.29 -3.47
CA PRO A 187 -21.19 3.31 -4.32
C PRO A 187 -21.55 2.90 -5.75
N THR A 188 -20.91 3.57 -6.71
CA THR A 188 -20.97 3.30 -8.14
C THR A 188 -19.58 2.93 -8.67
N PRO A 189 -19.46 2.43 -9.92
CA PRO A 189 -18.16 2.19 -10.55
C PRO A 189 -17.25 3.42 -10.62
N HIS A 190 -17.82 4.62 -10.51
CA HIS A 190 -17.12 5.92 -10.59
C HIS A 190 -16.96 6.61 -9.22
N THR A 191 -17.17 5.87 -8.12
CA THR A 191 -17.09 6.42 -6.75
C THR A 191 -15.78 7.16 -6.48
N PHE A 192 -14.66 6.60 -6.95
CA PHE A 192 -13.31 7.09 -6.65
C PHE A 192 -12.64 7.88 -7.79
N GLU A 193 -13.39 8.27 -8.83
CA GLU A 193 -12.80 8.89 -10.04
C GLU A 193 -11.94 10.14 -9.74
N ASP A 194 -12.44 11.04 -8.88
CA ASP A 194 -11.72 12.25 -8.48
C ASP A 194 -10.42 11.93 -7.72
N ALA A 195 -10.47 10.96 -6.80
CA ALA A 195 -9.31 10.53 -6.03
C ALA A 195 -8.29 9.79 -6.91
N GLN A 196 -8.77 8.94 -7.81
CA GLN A 196 -7.92 8.24 -8.74
C GLN A 196 -7.16 9.22 -9.65
N LEU A 197 -7.81 10.28 -10.12
CA LEU A 197 -7.16 11.34 -10.89
C LEU A 197 -6.12 12.11 -10.05
N GLN A 198 -6.41 12.38 -8.78
CA GLN A 198 -5.46 13.01 -7.87
C GLN A 198 -4.20 12.16 -7.68
N ILE A 199 -4.36 10.86 -7.41
CA ILE A 199 -3.24 9.93 -7.24
C ILE A 199 -2.47 9.70 -8.55
N TYR A 200 -3.19 9.64 -9.68
CA TYR A 200 -2.56 9.61 -10.99
C TYR A 200 -1.67 10.84 -11.21
N THR A 201 -2.18 12.02 -10.88
CA THR A 201 -1.44 13.28 -11.01
C THR A 201 -0.25 13.33 -10.06
N LEU A 202 -0.40 12.85 -8.83
CA LEU A 202 0.68 12.72 -7.85
C LEU A 202 1.82 11.87 -8.42
N MET A 203 1.53 10.65 -8.86
CA MET A 203 2.52 9.76 -9.47
C MET A 203 3.16 10.37 -10.72
N HIS A 204 2.37 11.01 -11.58
CA HIS A 204 2.85 11.64 -12.81
C HIS A 204 3.82 12.79 -12.53
N ARG A 205 3.52 13.64 -11.53
CA ARG A 205 4.30 14.85 -11.26
C ARG A 205 5.53 14.59 -10.41
N ASP A 206 5.48 13.57 -9.55
CA ASP A 206 6.51 13.32 -8.56
C ASP A 206 7.32 12.05 -8.85
N SER A 207 6.70 10.88 -8.74
CA SER A 207 7.38 9.58 -8.86
C SER A 207 7.85 9.27 -10.29
N TYR A 208 7.08 9.64 -11.31
CA TYR A 208 7.38 9.28 -12.71
C TYR A 208 8.66 9.93 -13.26
N PRO A 209 8.92 11.24 -13.06
CA PRO A 209 10.21 11.84 -13.43
C PRO A 209 11.40 11.20 -12.71
N ARG A 210 11.23 10.79 -11.45
CA ARG A 210 12.27 10.05 -10.72
C ARG A 210 12.46 8.64 -11.26
N PHE A 211 11.37 7.95 -11.60
CA PHE A 211 11.41 6.64 -12.24
C PHE A 211 12.25 6.64 -13.52
N LEU A 212 12.03 7.59 -14.43
CA LEU A 212 12.80 7.68 -15.68
C LEU A 212 14.29 7.97 -15.45
N ASN A 213 14.65 8.56 -14.31
CA ASN A 213 16.03 8.82 -13.93
C ASN A 213 16.64 7.71 -13.05
N SER A 214 15.82 6.76 -12.61
CA SER A 214 16.24 5.70 -11.70
C SER A 214 17.17 4.68 -12.37
N PRO A 215 18.04 4.01 -11.60
CA PRO A 215 18.82 2.88 -12.09
C PRO A 215 17.93 1.77 -12.67
N ILE A 216 16.74 1.53 -12.08
CA ILE A 216 15.80 0.50 -12.53
C ILE A 216 15.44 0.71 -14.01
N TYR A 217 15.00 1.91 -14.38
CA TYR A 217 14.64 2.22 -15.76
C TYR A 217 15.86 2.25 -16.68
N ARG A 218 16.98 2.86 -16.23
CA ARG A 218 18.20 2.98 -17.06
C ARG A 218 18.81 1.63 -17.39
N SER A 219 18.83 0.68 -16.45
CA SER A 219 19.33 -0.68 -16.67
C SER A 219 18.48 -1.46 -17.67
N LEU A 220 17.16 -1.25 -17.70
CA LEU A 220 16.27 -1.89 -18.67
C LEU A 220 16.56 -1.40 -20.10
N VAL A 221 16.66 -0.08 -20.29
CA VAL A 221 16.94 0.52 -21.61
C VAL A 221 18.34 0.12 -22.12
N GLN A 222 19.34 0.07 -21.23
CA GLN A 222 20.70 -0.35 -21.60
C GLN A 222 20.80 -1.86 -21.85
N GLY A 223 20.12 -2.68 -21.04
CA GLY A 223 20.10 -4.14 -21.21
C GLY A 223 19.47 -4.57 -22.53
N GLY A 224 18.41 -3.89 -22.97
CA GLY A 224 17.79 -4.16 -24.27
C GLY A 224 18.58 -3.62 -25.47
N SER A 225 19.52 -2.69 -25.28
CA SER A 225 20.37 -2.18 -26.38
C SER A 225 21.47 -3.16 -26.80
N ARG A 226 21.86 -4.11 -25.93
CA ARG A 226 22.93 -5.09 -26.22
C ARG A 226 22.44 -6.29 -27.04
N SER A 227 21.13 -6.54 -27.14
CA SER A 227 20.58 -7.67 -27.88
C SER A 227 20.36 -7.41 -29.38
N SER A 228 20.65 -6.19 -29.88
CA SER A 228 20.47 -5.84 -31.30
C SER A 228 21.77 -5.84 -32.12
N SER A 229 22.89 -6.24 -31.55
CA SER A 229 24.21 -6.18 -32.23
C SER A 229 24.78 -7.55 -32.62
N GLU A 230 24.02 -8.63 -32.49
CA GLU A 230 24.43 -9.97 -32.90
C GLU A 230 23.35 -10.59 -33.80
N SER A 231 23.38 -10.24 -35.09
CA SER A 231 22.68 -10.91 -36.18
C SER A 231 23.42 -10.64 -37.49
#